data_AF-Q8VHA6-F1
#
_entry.id   AF-Q8VHA6-F1
#
_cell.length_a   1.000
_cell.length_b   1.000
_cell.length_c   1.000
_cell.angle_alpha   90.00
_cell.angle_beta   90.00
_cell.angle_gamma   90.00
#
_symmetry.space_group_name_H-M   'P 1'
#
loop_
_entity.id
_entity.type
_entity.pdbx_description
1 polymer ?
#
loop_
_entity_poly.entity_id
_entity_poly.type
_entity_poly.pdbx_seq_one_letter_code
_entity_poly.pdbx_strand_id
1 'polypeptide(L)'
;MSSWDSPPDYPLSSDIVRRLKSALATGDEDTVQKLICTEVEPVDAVIELANDDWMKEPSAELPTGVLLGDLDHIRLLMDQCFWDANAVFEISNGEMEWQVTSLATFGLSGLWTLEYQRELTTPLCIAAAHGHESCVRHLLSRKADPNASPGGRGALHEACLGNHTACARLLLQHGADPDLLNSEGLAPLHLCRTPASLGCARELLEHGATVQLEGGPGRDTPLHVAAQRGLDEHAQLYLGFGARVDARNGRGETALSAACGAAARSPDEHARCLRLCALLLRGGAAADARDEDERSPLHKACGHARPGLCTLLLRHGADAGALDYGGASPLARALQTATCAPPTAPQRTVQVLLNHGSRSVWPDAFPKVLRTCAQVPEVIEVLFNSYTQLPVSESWREAIPEEVYQMHKPFYRSLFALAHTPRCLQHLCRCTIRKLFGKESVHLVPQLPLPETLQNYLLLEPEGVLC
;
A
#
# COMPACT_ATOMS: atom_id res chain seq x y z
N MET A 1 -0.45 -22.75 31.40
CA MET A 1 -1.81 -22.56 30.87
C MET A 1 -1.88 -21.11 30.46
N SER A 2 -1.73 -20.84 29.17
CA SER A 2 -1.93 -19.50 28.61
C SER A 2 -3.34 -19.04 28.95
N SER A 3 -3.55 -17.74 29.18
CA SER A 3 -4.83 -17.16 29.62
C SER A 3 -6.02 -17.42 28.68
N TRP A 4 -5.82 -18.08 27.54
CA TRP A 4 -6.82 -18.35 26.51
C TRP A 4 -7.63 -19.65 26.73
N ASP A 5 -7.23 -20.51 27.67
CA ASP A 5 -7.96 -21.75 27.99
C ASP A 5 -9.24 -21.53 28.82
N SER A 6 -9.46 -20.31 29.35
CA SER A 6 -10.64 -20.02 30.16
C SER A 6 -11.86 -19.79 29.25
N PRO A 7 -13.02 -20.43 29.53
CA PRO A 7 -14.23 -20.18 28.77
C PRO A 7 -14.64 -18.69 28.91
N PRO A 8 -15.13 -18.05 27.84
CA PRO A 8 -15.64 -16.69 27.91
C PRO A 8 -16.84 -16.63 28.86
N ASP A 9 -16.98 -15.53 29.57
CA ASP A 9 -18.11 -15.30 30.48
C ASP A 9 -19.44 -15.33 29.71
N TYR A 10 -19.43 -14.84 28.47
CA TYR A 10 -20.58 -14.87 27.57
C TYR A 10 -20.19 -15.52 26.24
N PRO A 11 -20.33 -16.86 26.09
CA PRO A 11 -20.11 -17.55 24.83
C PRO A 11 -21.17 -17.17 23.78
N LEU A 12 -20.90 -17.49 22.52
CA LEU A 12 -21.78 -17.24 21.36
C LEU A 12 -23.23 -17.68 21.52
N SER A 13 -23.46 -18.77 22.27
CA SER A 13 -24.79 -19.33 22.53
C SER A 13 -25.64 -18.47 23.47
N SER A 14 -25.03 -17.56 24.22
CA SER A 14 -25.71 -16.73 25.23
C SER A 14 -26.72 -15.78 24.60
N ASP A 15 -27.89 -15.65 25.23
CA ASP A 15 -28.94 -14.73 24.78
C ASP A 15 -28.47 -13.27 24.72
N ILE A 16 -27.61 -12.87 25.67
CA ILE A 16 -27.01 -11.53 25.72
C ILE A 16 -26.16 -11.28 24.47
N VAL A 17 -25.28 -12.22 24.09
CA VAL A 17 -24.46 -12.08 22.88
C VAL A 17 -25.33 -11.99 21.62
N ARG A 18 -26.39 -12.80 21.52
CA ARG A 18 -27.30 -12.76 20.36
C ARG A 18 -28.03 -11.42 20.24
N ARG A 19 -28.53 -10.90 21.36
CA ARG A 19 -29.18 -9.58 21.43
C ARG A 19 -28.20 -8.46 21.12
N LEU A 20 -26.98 -8.55 21.66
CA LEU A 20 -25.91 -7.58 21.42
C LEU A 20 -25.52 -7.58 19.94
N LYS A 21 -25.27 -8.73 19.32
CA LYS A 21 -25.02 -8.86 17.88
C LYS A 21 -26.14 -8.25 17.04
N SER A 22 -27.39 -8.55 17.40
CA SER A 22 -28.55 -7.98 16.71
C SER A 22 -28.56 -6.45 16.83
N ALA A 23 -28.33 -5.92 18.02
CA ALA A 23 -28.32 -4.48 18.29
C ALA A 23 -27.18 -3.75 17.56
N LEU A 24 -25.97 -4.34 17.55
CA LEU A 24 -24.81 -3.85 16.82
C LEU A 24 -25.06 -3.86 15.30
N ALA A 25 -25.68 -4.93 14.79
CA ALA A 25 -26.03 -5.04 13.37
C ALA A 25 -27.12 -4.03 12.95
N THR A 26 -28.07 -3.71 13.84
CA THR A 26 -29.10 -2.70 13.57
C THR A 26 -28.64 -1.26 13.83
N GLY A 27 -27.48 -1.07 14.48
CA GLY A 27 -27.00 0.25 14.91
C GLY A 27 -27.87 0.87 16.02
N ASP A 28 -28.51 0.04 16.84
CA ASP A 28 -29.39 0.50 17.92
C ASP A 28 -28.56 0.82 19.18
N GLU A 29 -28.08 2.06 19.26
CA GLU A 29 -27.18 2.53 20.33
C GLU A 29 -27.82 2.40 21.72
N ASP A 30 -29.12 2.67 21.84
CA ASP A 30 -29.85 2.62 23.12
C ASP A 30 -29.89 1.19 23.67
N THR A 31 -30.13 0.20 22.81
CA THR A 31 -30.11 -1.21 23.22
C THR A 31 -28.71 -1.69 23.53
N VAL A 32 -27.69 -1.29 22.77
CA VAL A 32 -26.28 -1.60 23.07
C VAL A 32 -25.89 -1.03 24.43
N GLN A 33 -26.19 0.26 24.67
CA GLN A 33 -25.93 0.92 25.95
C GLN A 33 -26.65 0.23 27.10
N LYS A 34 -27.93 -0.13 26.91
CA LYS A 34 -28.70 -0.85 27.93
C LYS A 34 -28.09 -2.20 28.24
N LEU A 35 -27.77 -3.01 27.23
CA LEU A 35 -27.16 -4.33 27.40
C LEU A 35 -25.81 -4.23 28.14
N ILE A 36 -24.92 -3.34 27.68
CA ILE A 36 -23.57 -3.17 28.24
C ILE A 36 -23.61 -2.61 29.68
N CYS A 37 -24.46 -1.62 29.96
CA CYS A 37 -24.45 -0.96 31.28
C CYS A 37 -25.30 -1.68 32.33
N THR A 38 -26.27 -2.52 31.93
CA THR A 38 -27.23 -3.14 32.87
C THR A 38 -27.17 -4.66 32.94
N GLU A 39 -26.96 -5.37 31.83
CA GLU A 39 -27.07 -6.85 31.78
C GLU A 39 -25.71 -7.55 31.89
N VAL A 40 -24.61 -6.88 31.56
CA VAL A 40 -23.26 -7.44 31.73
C VAL A 40 -22.81 -7.25 33.18
N GLU A 41 -22.79 -8.34 33.96
CA GLU A 41 -22.46 -8.31 35.40
C GLU A 41 -20.96 -8.09 35.67
N PRO A 42 -20.02 -8.91 35.13
CA PRO A 42 -18.60 -8.61 35.24
C PRO A 42 -18.22 -7.45 34.32
N VAL A 43 -17.59 -6.41 34.89
CA VAL A 43 -17.18 -5.22 34.13
C VAL A 43 -16.18 -5.57 33.02
N ASP A 44 -15.26 -6.50 33.30
CA ASP A 44 -14.26 -7.02 32.37
C ASP A 44 -14.66 -8.36 31.75
N ALA A 45 -15.97 -8.60 31.59
CA ALA A 45 -16.47 -9.84 31.00
C ALA A 45 -15.85 -10.11 29.63
N VAL A 46 -15.45 -11.35 29.37
CA VAL A 46 -15.01 -11.79 28.06
C VAL A 46 -16.22 -12.25 27.26
N ILE A 47 -16.56 -11.50 26.20
CA ILE A 47 -17.67 -11.76 25.29
C ILE A 47 -17.11 -12.37 24.01
N GLU A 48 -17.67 -13.49 23.57
CA GLU A 48 -17.33 -14.12 22.28
C GLU A 48 -18.30 -13.61 21.19
N LEU A 49 -17.83 -12.71 20.32
CA LEU A 49 -18.66 -12.12 19.25
C LEU A 49 -18.64 -12.92 17.95
N ALA A 50 -17.64 -13.73 17.71
CA ALA A 50 -17.66 -14.69 16.61
C ALA A 50 -16.71 -15.82 16.93
N ASN A 51 -16.98 -16.94 16.29
CA ASN A 51 -16.02 -18.01 16.13
C ASN A 51 -15.89 -18.16 14.62
N ASP A 52 -14.68 -18.47 14.14
CA ASP A 52 -14.51 -19.01 12.79
C ASP A 52 -15.12 -20.42 12.74
N ASP A 53 -16.45 -20.50 12.92
CA ASP A 53 -17.29 -21.66 12.72
C ASP A 53 -17.41 -21.89 11.21
N TRP A 54 -16.30 -22.18 10.53
CA TRP A 54 -16.40 -22.80 9.20
C TRP A 54 -17.06 -24.18 9.29
N MET A 55 -17.13 -24.78 10.50
CA MET A 55 -18.22 -25.68 10.89
C MET A 55 -19.51 -24.90 11.15
N LYS A 56 -20.10 -24.30 10.10
CA LYS A 56 -21.41 -23.63 10.19
C LYS A 56 -22.54 -24.57 10.64
N GLU A 57 -22.29 -25.87 10.72
CA GLU A 57 -23.17 -26.86 11.30
C GLU A 57 -22.31 -27.89 12.05
N PRO A 58 -22.25 -27.90 13.39
CA PRO A 58 -21.74 -29.06 14.13
C PRO A 58 -22.55 -30.35 13.86
N SER A 59 -23.71 -30.22 13.21
CA SER A 59 -24.52 -31.31 12.67
C SER A 59 -24.16 -31.72 11.25
N ALA A 60 -23.25 -31.04 10.56
CA ALA A 60 -22.80 -31.47 9.24
C ALA A 60 -22.03 -32.78 9.43
N GLU A 61 -22.68 -33.89 9.11
CA GLU A 61 -22.04 -35.20 9.04
C GLU A 61 -20.89 -35.10 8.03
N LEU A 62 -19.66 -34.97 8.53
CA LEU A 62 -18.47 -35.14 7.69
C LEU A 62 -18.62 -36.49 6.98
N PRO A 63 -18.46 -36.55 5.64
CA PRO A 63 -18.59 -37.80 4.90
C PRO A 63 -17.76 -38.86 5.60
N THR A 64 -18.34 -40.02 5.88
CA THR A 64 -17.75 -41.05 6.76
C THR A 64 -16.33 -41.42 6.35
N GLY A 65 -15.98 -41.30 5.05
CA GLY A 65 -14.63 -41.52 4.54
C GLY A 65 -13.58 -40.53 5.09
N VAL A 66 -13.92 -39.25 5.32
CA VAL A 66 -13.02 -38.27 5.94
C VAL A 66 -12.73 -38.64 7.39
N LEU A 67 -13.75 -39.08 8.13
CA LEU A 67 -13.60 -39.48 9.53
C LEU A 67 -12.90 -40.83 9.70
N LEU A 68 -13.09 -41.76 8.77
CA LEU A 68 -12.47 -43.10 8.79
C LEU A 68 -11.08 -43.13 8.16
N GLY A 69 -10.62 -42.03 7.55
CA GLY A 69 -9.35 -42.00 6.82
C GLY A 69 -9.35 -42.89 5.57
N ASP A 70 -10.53 -43.12 4.99
CA ASP A 70 -10.70 -43.92 3.77
C ASP A 70 -10.28 -43.10 2.55
N LEU A 71 -8.99 -43.21 2.22
CA LEU A 71 -8.37 -42.44 1.15
C LEU A 71 -9.01 -42.70 -0.22
N ASP A 72 -9.53 -43.90 -0.47
CA ASP A 72 -10.16 -44.26 -1.74
C ASP A 72 -11.50 -43.54 -1.89
N HIS A 73 -12.28 -43.42 -0.80
CA HIS A 73 -13.52 -42.66 -0.79
C HIS A 73 -13.28 -41.15 -1.00
N ILE A 74 -12.23 -40.59 -0.38
CA ILE A 74 -11.87 -39.18 -0.53
C ILE A 74 -11.36 -38.88 -1.95
N ARG A 75 -10.56 -39.78 -2.54
CA ARG A 75 -10.08 -39.63 -3.93
C ARG A 75 -11.23 -39.57 -4.93
N LEU A 76 -12.22 -40.43 -4.79
CA LEU A 76 -13.42 -40.44 -5.64
C LEU A 76 -14.19 -39.11 -5.55
N LEU A 77 -14.28 -38.53 -4.35
CA LEU A 77 -14.88 -37.21 -4.12
C LEU A 77 -14.04 -36.07 -4.72
N MET A 78 -12.71 -36.12 -4.58
CA MET A 78 -11.82 -35.14 -5.19
C MET A 78 -11.90 -35.18 -6.72
N ASP A 79 -11.88 -36.36 -7.35
CA ASP A 79 -11.97 -36.47 -8.81
C ASP A 79 -13.31 -35.94 -9.35
N GLN A 80 -14.41 -36.07 -8.58
CA GLN A 80 -15.72 -35.58 -8.98
C GLN A 80 -15.91 -34.08 -8.76
N CYS A 81 -15.38 -33.53 -7.67
CA CYS A 81 -15.69 -32.17 -7.22
C CYS A 81 -14.52 -31.18 -7.39
N PHE A 82 -13.28 -31.67 -7.36
CA PHE A 82 -12.06 -30.86 -7.25
C PHE A 82 -10.90 -31.49 -8.05
N TRP A 83 -10.98 -31.40 -9.38
CA TRP A 83 -10.01 -31.98 -10.33
C TRP A 83 -8.55 -31.52 -10.17
N ASP A 84 -8.28 -30.48 -9.39
CA ASP A 84 -6.95 -29.89 -9.16
C ASP A 84 -6.42 -30.06 -7.72
N ALA A 85 -7.10 -30.84 -6.87
CA ALA A 85 -6.67 -31.05 -5.49
C ALA A 85 -5.55 -32.12 -5.40
N ASN A 86 -4.31 -31.75 -5.73
CA ASN A 86 -3.13 -32.58 -5.45
C ASN A 86 -2.70 -32.38 -3.98
N ALA A 87 -2.95 -33.38 -3.13
CA ALA A 87 -2.56 -33.39 -1.72
C ALA A 87 -1.22 -34.10 -1.51
N VAL A 88 -0.25 -33.43 -0.90
CA VAL A 88 0.99 -34.03 -0.37
C VAL A 88 1.09 -33.68 1.11
N PHE A 89 1.28 -34.69 1.95
CA PHE A 89 1.46 -34.55 3.39
C PHE A 89 2.96 -34.57 3.73
N GLU A 90 3.46 -33.53 4.37
CA GLU A 90 4.80 -33.54 4.98
C GLU A 90 4.71 -33.18 6.47
N ILE A 91 5.53 -33.83 7.28
CA ILE A 91 5.65 -33.57 8.72
C ILE A 91 6.82 -32.63 8.91
N SER A 92 6.54 -31.41 9.34
CA SER A 92 7.49 -30.33 9.58
C SER A 92 7.42 -29.94 11.06
N ASN A 93 8.55 -29.96 11.76
CA ASN A 93 8.66 -29.67 13.20
C ASN A 93 7.69 -30.45 14.13
N GLY A 94 7.29 -31.65 13.73
CA GLY A 94 6.36 -32.49 14.50
C GLY A 94 4.89 -32.17 14.26
N GLU A 95 4.59 -31.24 13.37
CA GLU A 95 3.24 -30.87 12.95
C GLU A 95 3.01 -31.27 11.50
N MET A 96 1.76 -31.64 11.21
CA MET A 96 1.35 -32.16 9.90
C MET A 96 0.98 -30.98 9.00
N GLU A 97 1.82 -30.67 8.02
CA GLU A 97 1.63 -29.53 7.13
C GLU A 97 0.95 -29.93 5.81
N TRP A 98 -0.01 -29.10 5.39
CA TRP A 98 -0.73 -29.20 4.13
C TRP A 98 -0.20 -28.16 3.14
N GLN A 99 0.28 -28.59 1.97
CA GLN A 99 0.63 -27.67 0.89
C GLN A 99 -0.30 -27.87 -0.31
N VAL A 100 -1.12 -26.86 -0.59
CA VAL A 100 -1.87 -26.74 -1.84
C VAL A 100 -0.94 -26.10 -2.87
N THR A 101 -0.71 -26.77 -3.99
CA THR A 101 0.18 -26.28 -5.06
C THR A 101 -0.37 -25.08 -5.83
N SER A 102 -1.68 -24.83 -5.75
CA SER A 102 -2.34 -23.68 -6.38
C SER A 102 -2.30 -22.44 -5.49
N LEU A 103 -1.51 -21.44 -5.90
CA LEU A 103 -1.49 -20.08 -5.34
C LEU A 103 -2.87 -19.42 -5.53
N ALA A 104 -3.67 -19.23 -4.47
CA ALA A 104 -4.77 -18.25 -4.55
C ALA A 104 -4.19 -16.82 -4.47
N THR A 105 -4.95 -15.87 -5.00
CA THR A 105 -4.59 -14.44 -5.15
C THR A 105 -4.18 -13.74 -3.84
N PHE A 106 -4.39 -14.37 -2.68
CA PHE A 106 -3.95 -13.88 -1.37
C PHE A 106 -3.23 -14.98 -0.59
N GLY A 107 -1.96 -15.20 -0.93
CA GLY A 107 -1.08 -16.08 -0.16
C GLY A 107 -1.36 -17.57 -0.33
N LEU A 108 -0.65 -18.37 0.46
CA LEU A 108 -0.77 -19.82 0.49
C LEU A 108 -2.14 -20.21 1.06
N SER A 109 -3.14 -20.25 0.20
CA SER A 109 -4.45 -20.83 0.48
C SER A 109 -4.30 -22.33 0.67
N GLY A 110 -4.00 -22.76 1.89
CA GLY A 110 -3.81 -24.18 2.18
C GLY A 110 -3.42 -24.54 3.61
N LEU A 111 -3.08 -23.58 4.46
CA LEU A 111 -2.91 -23.85 5.89
C LEU A 111 -4.29 -24.01 6.56
N TRP A 112 -4.73 -25.25 6.67
CA TRP A 112 -5.77 -25.64 7.64
C TRP A 112 -5.14 -25.68 9.02
N THR A 113 -5.02 -24.53 9.68
CA THR A 113 -4.73 -24.54 11.11
C THR A 113 -6.01 -25.02 11.81
N LEU A 114 -5.93 -26.13 12.54
CA LEU A 114 -6.97 -26.55 13.50
C LEU A 114 -7.10 -25.57 14.68
N GLU A 115 -6.37 -24.46 14.65
CA GLU A 115 -6.41 -23.40 15.66
C GLU A 115 -7.72 -22.63 15.57
N TYR A 116 -8.60 -22.95 16.52
CA TYR A 116 -9.84 -22.29 16.85
C TYR A 116 -9.62 -20.78 17.13
N GLN A 117 -9.96 -19.89 16.17
CA GLN A 117 -9.87 -18.44 16.36
C GLN A 117 -11.19 -17.89 16.94
N ARG A 118 -11.15 -17.58 18.25
CA ARG A 118 -12.24 -16.91 18.96
C ARG A 118 -12.10 -15.40 18.84
N GLU A 119 -13.14 -14.73 18.35
CA GLU A 119 -13.23 -13.28 18.47
C GLU A 119 -13.72 -12.91 19.88
N LEU A 120 -12.76 -12.87 20.82
CA LEU A 120 -12.99 -12.44 22.20
C LEU A 120 -12.91 -10.92 22.31
N THR A 121 -13.83 -10.32 23.05
CA THR A 121 -13.83 -8.87 23.28
C THR A 121 -14.32 -8.55 24.69
N THR A 122 -14.16 -7.31 25.13
CA THR A 122 -14.74 -6.81 26.38
C THR A 122 -15.87 -5.82 26.09
N PRO A 123 -16.80 -5.60 27.04
CA PRO A 123 -17.80 -4.54 26.92
C PRO A 123 -17.17 -3.17 26.67
N LEU A 124 -15.99 -2.92 27.26
CA LEU A 124 -15.23 -1.68 27.07
C LEU A 124 -14.72 -1.55 25.62
N CYS A 125 -14.19 -2.63 25.04
CA CYS A 125 -13.78 -2.65 23.64
C CYS A 125 -14.96 -2.38 22.69
N ILE A 126 -16.12 -3.02 22.92
CA ILE A 126 -17.31 -2.79 22.10
C ILE A 126 -17.78 -1.33 22.21
N ALA A 127 -17.87 -0.79 23.42
CA ALA A 127 -18.27 0.60 23.61
C ALA A 127 -17.29 1.59 22.95
N ALA A 128 -15.99 1.31 23.01
CA ALA A 128 -14.95 2.12 22.39
C ALA A 128 -14.96 2.02 20.85
N ALA A 129 -15.22 0.83 20.29
CA ALA A 129 -15.30 0.57 18.85
C ALA A 129 -16.43 1.36 18.18
N HIS A 130 -17.55 1.56 18.89
CA HIS A 130 -18.72 2.27 18.40
C HIS A 130 -18.82 3.73 18.89
N GLY A 131 -17.84 4.20 19.67
CA GLY A 131 -17.81 5.58 20.13
C GLY A 131 -18.82 5.94 21.20
N HIS A 132 -19.34 4.95 21.94
CA HIS A 132 -20.31 5.16 23.03
C HIS A 132 -19.63 5.72 24.28
N GLU A 133 -19.36 7.02 24.26
CA GLU A 133 -18.65 7.75 25.31
C GLU A 133 -19.28 7.58 26.70
N SER A 134 -20.62 7.58 26.77
CA SER A 134 -21.38 7.36 28.01
C SER A 134 -21.10 5.98 28.62
N CYS A 135 -21.11 4.94 27.79
CA CYS A 135 -20.81 3.56 28.17
C CYS A 135 -19.36 3.40 28.62
N VAL A 136 -18.40 3.95 27.85
CA VAL A 136 -16.97 3.92 28.19
C VAL A 136 -16.74 4.57 29.55
N ARG A 137 -17.30 5.76 29.78
CA ARG A 137 -17.22 6.45 31.08
C ARG A 137 -17.84 5.62 32.21
N HIS A 138 -18.99 4.99 31.98
CA HIS A 138 -19.64 4.16 32.99
C HIS A 138 -18.79 2.94 33.37
N LEU A 139 -18.27 2.22 32.38
CA LEU A 139 -17.41 1.04 32.59
C LEU A 139 -16.11 1.42 33.30
N LEU A 140 -15.44 2.48 32.86
CA LEU A 140 -14.22 2.99 33.53
C LEU A 140 -14.50 3.43 34.98
N SER A 141 -15.66 4.03 35.26
CA SER A 141 -16.07 4.38 36.64
C SER A 141 -16.27 3.16 37.53
N ARG A 142 -16.61 2.00 36.94
CA ARG A 142 -16.70 0.70 37.63
C ARG A 142 -15.36 -0.04 37.70
N LYS A 143 -14.24 0.64 37.39
CA LYS A 143 -12.88 0.09 37.38
C LYS A 143 -12.67 -1.02 36.33
N ALA A 144 -13.29 -0.89 35.17
CA ALA A 144 -12.91 -1.68 34.00
C ALA A 144 -11.41 -1.52 33.74
N ASP A 145 -10.70 -2.59 33.42
CA ASP A 145 -9.29 -2.52 33.03
C ASP A 145 -9.19 -1.92 31.61
N PRO A 146 -8.63 -0.70 31.46
CA PRO A 146 -8.51 -0.07 30.14
C PRO A 146 -7.55 -0.82 29.20
N ASN A 147 -6.68 -1.68 29.74
CA ASN A 147 -5.67 -2.43 28.99
C ASN A 147 -6.08 -3.87 28.68
N ALA A 148 -7.28 -4.29 29.10
CA ALA A 148 -7.78 -5.63 28.79
C ALA A 148 -7.94 -5.84 27.27
N SER A 149 -7.29 -6.86 26.73
CA SER A 149 -7.30 -7.20 25.29
C SER A 149 -7.44 -8.71 25.05
N PRO A 150 -8.58 -9.34 25.45
CA PRO A 150 -8.73 -10.79 25.37
C PRO A 150 -8.66 -11.35 23.94
N GLY A 151 -9.19 -10.64 22.94
CA GLY A 151 -9.05 -11.00 21.52
C GLY A 151 -7.82 -10.39 20.84
N GLY A 152 -6.82 -10.01 21.62
CA GLY A 152 -5.62 -9.34 21.10
C GLY A 152 -5.81 -7.87 20.75
N ARG A 153 -7.03 -7.31 20.78
CA ARG A 153 -7.28 -5.87 20.61
C ARG A 153 -7.93 -5.29 21.87
N GLY A 154 -7.26 -4.31 22.46
CA GLY A 154 -7.76 -3.55 23.61
C GLY A 154 -8.66 -2.37 23.21
N ALA A 155 -9.34 -1.77 24.18
CA ALA A 155 -10.33 -0.71 23.91
C ALA A 155 -9.74 0.51 23.21
N LEU A 156 -8.50 0.87 23.53
CA LEU A 156 -7.80 2.00 22.90
C LEU A 156 -7.50 1.75 21.41
N HIS A 157 -7.23 0.50 21.03
CA HIS A 157 -7.06 0.10 19.63
C HIS A 157 -8.35 0.32 18.84
N GLU A 158 -9.47 -0.15 19.40
CA GLU A 158 -10.78 -0.03 18.76
C GLU A 158 -11.23 1.42 18.64
N ALA A 159 -11.01 2.25 19.68
CA ALA A 159 -11.30 3.68 19.61
C ALA A 159 -10.50 4.39 18.49
N CYS A 160 -9.23 4.01 18.29
CA CYS A 160 -8.39 4.58 17.24
C CYS A 160 -8.81 4.12 15.84
N LEU A 161 -9.21 2.86 15.69
CA LEU A 161 -9.71 2.29 14.45
C LEU A 161 -11.06 2.93 14.03
N GLY A 162 -11.96 3.13 15.00
CA GLY A 162 -13.24 3.82 14.83
C GLY A 162 -13.14 5.35 14.72
N ASN A 163 -11.97 5.95 14.97
CA ASN A 163 -11.73 7.40 14.99
C ASN A 163 -12.48 8.13 16.12
N HIS A 164 -12.75 7.45 17.23
CA HIS A 164 -13.51 7.98 18.36
C HIS A 164 -12.61 8.71 19.37
N THR A 165 -12.30 9.96 19.05
CA THR A 165 -11.38 10.83 19.82
C THR A 165 -11.76 10.97 21.30
N ALA A 166 -13.05 11.15 21.59
CA ALA A 166 -13.55 11.28 22.96
C ALA A 166 -13.35 10.00 23.78
N CYS A 167 -13.58 8.83 23.18
CA CYS A 167 -13.36 7.54 23.82
C CYS A 167 -11.87 7.29 24.06
N ALA A 168 -11.01 7.56 23.07
CA ALA A 168 -9.56 7.45 23.22
C ALA A 168 -9.04 8.33 24.37
N ARG A 169 -9.50 9.59 24.44
CA ARG A 169 -9.16 10.52 25.54
C ARG A 169 -9.58 9.97 26.90
N LEU A 170 -10.81 9.48 27.04
CA LEU A 170 -11.29 8.92 28.31
C LEU A 170 -10.47 7.70 28.74
N LEU A 171 -10.16 6.80 27.81
CA LEU A 171 -9.34 5.62 28.08
C LEU A 171 -7.93 6.03 28.58
N LEU A 172 -7.29 6.98 27.90
CA LEU A 172 -5.97 7.48 28.27
C LEU A 172 -5.97 8.18 29.63
N GLN A 173 -7.00 8.98 29.95
CA GLN A 173 -7.15 9.63 31.26
C GLN A 173 -7.31 8.63 32.40
N HIS A 174 -7.85 7.45 32.11
CA HIS A 174 -8.01 6.35 33.07
C HIS A 174 -6.83 5.37 33.10
N GLY A 175 -5.70 5.71 32.47
CA GLY A 175 -4.47 4.91 32.53
C GLY A 175 -4.37 3.81 31.49
N ALA A 176 -5.07 3.92 30.35
CA ALA A 176 -4.78 3.10 29.19
C ALA A 176 -3.33 3.34 28.74
N ASP A 177 -2.59 2.28 28.48
CA ASP A 177 -1.23 2.33 27.94
C ASP A 177 -1.29 2.73 26.45
N PRO A 178 -0.75 3.90 26.07
CA PRO A 178 -0.77 4.37 24.69
C PRO A 178 0.10 3.52 23.75
N ASP A 179 1.02 2.72 24.28
CA ASP A 179 1.97 1.89 23.53
C ASP A 179 1.61 0.39 23.60
N LEU A 180 0.47 0.03 24.19
CA LEU A 180 -0.02 -1.35 24.24
C LEU A 180 -0.05 -1.95 22.83
N LEU A 181 0.57 -3.10 22.61
CA LEU A 181 0.57 -3.76 21.31
C LEU A 181 -0.61 -4.73 21.20
N ASN A 182 -1.31 -4.68 20.06
CA ASN A 182 -2.31 -5.68 19.74
C ASN A 182 -1.68 -7.02 19.28
N SER A 183 -2.50 -8.02 18.96
CA SER A 183 -2.04 -9.34 18.45
C SER A 183 -1.26 -9.27 17.14
N GLU A 184 -1.43 -8.22 16.34
CA GLU A 184 -0.66 -7.96 15.12
C GLU A 184 0.66 -7.23 15.43
N GLY A 185 0.96 -6.93 16.70
CA GLY A 185 2.12 -6.14 17.11
C GLY A 185 1.99 -4.66 16.79
N LEU A 186 0.78 -4.12 16.67
CA LEU A 186 0.50 -2.72 16.35
C LEU A 186 0.05 -1.96 17.60
N ALA A 187 0.76 -0.87 17.92
CA ALA A 187 0.29 0.11 18.91
C ALA A 187 -0.89 0.95 18.38
N PRO A 188 -1.71 1.58 19.24
CA PRO A 188 -2.82 2.46 18.86
C PRO A 188 -2.48 3.52 17.80
N LEU A 189 -1.25 4.08 17.87
CA LEU A 189 -0.81 5.10 16.92
C LEU A 189 -0.64 4.56 15.48
N HIS A 190 -0.37 3.26 15.32
CA HIS A 190 -0.33 2.57 14.01
C HIS A 190 -1.73 2.30 13.43
N LEU A 191 -2.78 2.36 14.26
CA LEU A 191 -4.16 2.17 13.83
C LEU A 191 -4.82 3.47 13.38
N CYS A 192 -4.19 4.62 13.65
CA CYS A 192 -4.60 5.94 13.15
C CYS A 192 -4.34 6.07 11.64
N ARG A 193 -5.20 5.41 10.84
CA ARG A 193 -5.01 5.17 9.40
C ARG A 193 -5.92 6.01 8.51
N THR A 194 -6.78 6.84 9.09
CA THR A 194 -7.70 7.72 8.35
C THR A 194 -7.46 9.18 8.73
N PRO A 195 -7.83 10.15 7.89
CA PRO A 195 -7.76 11.58 8.26
C PRO A 195 -8.54 11.91 9.54
N ALA A 196 -9.67 11.23 9.79
CA ALA A 196 -10.50 11.45 10.97
C ALA A 196 -9.81 11.03 12.28
N SER A 197 -8.86 10.10 12.23
CA SER A 197 -8.09 9.65 13.41
C SER A 197 -7.08 10.69 13.93
N LEU A 198 -6.95 11.87 13.31
CA LEU A 198 -5.97 12.89 13.72
C LEU A 198 -6.15 13.30 15.19
N GLY A 199 -7.40 13.41 15.64
CA GLY A 199 -7.68 13.71 17.05
C GLY A 199 -7.20 12.60 17.97
N CYS A 200 -7.41 11.32 17.62
CA CYS A 200 -6.94 10.19 18.41
C CYS A 200 -5.41 10.18 18.47
N ALA A 201 -4.75 10.39 17.33
CA ALA A 201 -3.29 10.46 17.24
C ALA A 201 -2.70 11.58 18.11
N ARG A 202 -3.37 12.74 18.19
CA ARG A 202 -2.95 13.84 19.06
C ARG A 202 -3.09 13.47 20.54
N GLU A 203 -4.24 12.95 20.96
CA GLU A 203 -4.48 12.55 22.35
C GLU A 203 -3.47 11.49 22.82
N LEU A 204 -3.18 10.50 21.96
CA LEU A 204 -2.17 9.47 22.21
C LEU A 204 -0.79 10.08 22.49
N LEU A 205 -0.33 10.99 21.62
CA LEU A 205 0.99 11.63 21.78
C LEU A 205 1.04 12.54 23.00
N GLU A 206 -0.03 13.27 23.30
CA GLU A 206 -0.14 14.12 24.49
C GLU A 206 -0.09 13.28 25.79
N HIS A 207 -0.55 12.02 25.74
CA HIS A 207 -0.49 11.09 26.87
C HIS A 207 0.75 10.18 26.85
N GLY A 208 1.76 10.51 26.03
CA GLY A 208 3.07 9.87 26.08
C GLY A 208 3.28 8.69 25.13
N ALA A 209 2.44 8.51 24.10
CA ALA A 209 2.68 7.50 23.06
C ALA A 209 4.06 7.65 22.41
N THR A 210 4.78 6.55 22.25
CA THR A 210 6.10 6.53 21.64
C THR A 210 5.98 6.64 20.11
N VAL A 211 6.23 7.83 19.56
CA VAL A 211 6.14 8.11 18.11
C VAL A 211 7.10 7.30 17.24
N GLN A 212 8.11 6.65 17.85
CA GLN A 212 9.12 5.83 17.18
C GLN A 212 8.90 4.33 17.34
N LEU A 213 7.85 3.92 18.06
CA LEU A 213 7.59 2.53 18.33
C LEU A 213 7.38 1.80 17.00
N GLU A 214 8.14 0.74 16.76
CA GLU A 214 7.98 -0.07 15.56
C GLU A 214 6.90 -1.12 15.82
N GLY A 215 5.97 -1.26 14.87
CA GLY A 215 4.88 -2.21 14.97
C GLY A 215 4.69 -3.05 13.71
N GLY A 216 4.00 -4.18 13.88
CA GLY A 216 3.60 -5.05 12.80
C GLY A 216 4.73 -5.87 12.17
N PRO A 217 4.40 -6.72 11.17
CA PRO A 217 5.37 -7.58 10.50
C PRO A 217 6.43 -6.79 9.71
N GLY A 218 6.09 -5.56 9.29
CA GLY A 218 7.02 -4.66 8.61
C GLY A 218 7.95 -3.87 9.52
N ARG A 219 7.77 -3.94 10.86
CA ARG A 219 8.40 -3.02 11.83
C ARG A 219 8.22 -1.55 11.41
N ASP A 220 7.02 -1.21 11.01
CA ASP A 220 6.66 0.14 10.57
C ASP A 220 6.54 1.04 11.80
N THR A 221 7.13 2.24 11.74
CA THR A 221 6.81 3.29 12.72
C THR A 221 5.47 3.97 12.35
N PRO A 222 4.84 4.73 13.26
CA PRO A 222 3.63 5.50 12.96
C PRO A 222 3.79 6.44 11.75
N LEU A 223 4.99 6.99 11.54
CA LEU A 223 5.30 7.82 10.38
C LEU A 223 5.28 7.02 9.07
N HIS A 224 5.73 5.76 9.06
CA HIS A 224 5.61 4.88 7.89
C HIS A 224 4.14 4.60 7.58
N VAL A 225 3.31 4.32 8.59
CA VAL A 225 1.88 4.08 8.38
C VAL A 225 1.18 5.32 7.84
N ALA A 226 1.46 6.50 8.39
CA ALA A 226 0.93 7.78 7.88
C ALA A 226 1.36 8.02 6.42
N ALA A 227 2.62 7.74 6.09
CA ALA A 227 3.14 7.84 4.74
C ALA A 227 2.44 6.89 3.75
N GLN A 228 2.24 5.63 4.12
CA GLN A 228 1.55 4.64 3.30
C GLN A 228 0.08 5.00 3.03
N ARG A 229 -0.55 5.80 3.91
CA ARG A 229 -1.95 6.26 3.77
C ARG A 229 -2.07 7.69 3.23
N GLY A 230 -0.94 8.34 2.95
CA GLY A 230 -0.90 9.74 2.53
C GLY A 230 -1.54 10.68 3.55
N LEU A 231 -1.29 10.50 4.85
CA LEU A 231 -1.86 11.33 5.93
C LEU A 231 -0.89 12.46 6.27
N ASP A 232 -0.95 13.55 5.50
CA ASP A 232 -0.04 14.69 5.59
C ASP A 232 -0.13 15.40 6.96
N GLU A 233 -1.34 15.55 7.52
CA GLU A 233 -1.54 16.16 8.84
C GLU A 233 -1.00 15.29 9.98
N HIS A 234 -1.16 13.96 9.90
CA HIS A 234 -0.56 13.03 10.86
C HIS A 234 0.96 13.03 10.77
N ALA A 235 1.52 13.03 9.56
CA ALA A 235 2.97 13.13 9.38
C ALA A 235 3.52 14.43 9.99
N GLN A 236 2.83 15.56 9.79
CA GLN A 236 3.19 16.83 10.40
C GLN A 236 3.15 16.77 11.94
N LEU A 237 2.09 16.18 12.50
CA LEU A 237 1.95 15.96 13.94
C LEU A 237 3.11 15.12 14.47
N TYR A 238 3.39 13.96 13.86
CA TYR A 238 4.42 13.04 14.30
C TYR A 238 5.82 13.66 14.27
N LEU A 239 6.13 14.41 13.21
CA LEU A 239 7.40 15.14 13.11
C LEU A 239 7.49 16.25 14.18
N GLY A 240 6.38 16.92 14.50
CA GLY A 240 6.31 17.88 15.60
C GLY A 240 6.59 17.27 16.97
N PHE A 241 6.25 15.99 17.17
CA PHE A 241 6.55 15.20 18.38
C PHE A 241 7.90 14.46 18.31
N GLY A 242 8.76 14.76 17.34
CA GLY A 242 10.13 14.20 17.27
C GLY A 242 10.24 12.86 16.51
N ALA A 243 9.30 12.55 15.62
CA ALA A 243 9.49 11.46 14.67
C ALA A 243 10.74 11.67 13.81
N ARG A 244 11.46 10.59 13.52
CA ARG A 244 12.72 10.59 12.79
C ARG A 244 12.36 10.43 11.33
N VAL A 245 12.68 11.45 10.54
CA VAL A 245 12.24 11.53 9.14
C VAL A 245 12.79 10.37 8.28
N ASP A 246 14.02 9.93 8.57
CA ASP A 246 14.73 8.85 7.88
C ASP A 246 14.82 7.56 8.72
N ALA A 247 13.90 7.35 9.66
CA ALA A 247 13.75 6.03 10.28
C ALA A 247 13.50 4.98 9.20
N ARG A 248 14.10 3.79 9.37
CA ARG A 248 13.93 2.66 8.44
C ARG A 248 13.12 1.57 9.11
N ASN A 249 12.10 1.07 8.42
CA ASN A 249 11.36 -0.10 8.85
C ASN A 249 12.15 -1.40 8.58
N GLY A 250 11.55 -2.56 8.84
CA GLY A 250 12.16 -3.88 8.62
C GLY A 250 12.45 -4.21 7.16
N ARG A 251 11.97 -3.41 6.20
CA ARG A 251 12.28 -3.52 4.76
C ARG A 251 13.31 -2.48 4.30
N GLY A 252 13.94 -1.77 5.24
CA GLY A 252 14.88 -0.70 4.95
C GLY A 252 14.22 0.56 4.34
N GLU A 253 12.88 0.59 4.24
CA GLU A 253 12.15 1.71 3.64
C GLU A 253 12.09 2.86 4.64
N THR A 254 12.28 4.09 4.15
CA THR A 254 11.94 5.30 4.91
C THR A 254 10.48 5.66 4.70
N ALA A 255 9.93 6.55 5.55
CA ALA A 255 8.59 7.08 5.36
C ALA A 255 8.40 7.70 3.95
N LEU A 256 9.42 8.38 3.42
CA LEU A 256 9.38 8.93 2.06
C LEU A 256 9.24 7.83 1.00
N SER A 257 10.04 6.76 1.10
CA SER A 257 9.96 5.61 0.19
C SER A 257 8.60 4.92 0.26
N ALA A 258 8.08 4.72 1.48
CA ALA A 258 6.78 4.10 1.73
C ALA A 258 5.63 4.94 1.11
N ALA A 259 5.66 6.26 1.24
CA ALA A 259 4.68 7.15 0.58
C ALA A 259 4.74 7.05 -0.95
N CYS A 260 5.95 7.01 -1.53
CA CYS A 260 6.12 6.88 -2.98
C CYS A 260 5.61 5.56 -3.54
N GLY A 261 5.73 4.46 -2.77
CA GLY A 261 5.28 3.11 -3.15
C GLY A 261 3.83 2.78 -2.79
N ALA A 262 3.15 3.60 -1.99
CA ALA A 262 1.77 3.33 -1.63
C ALA A 262 0.81 3.60 -2.79
N ALA A 263 -0.11 2.68 -3.11
CA ALA A 263 -1.13 2.91 -4.13
C ALA A 263 -2.14 3.99 -3.69
N ALA A 264 -2.34 5.01 -4.53
CA ALA A 264 -3.31 6.07 -4.30
C ALA A 264 -4.48 5.82 -5.24
N ARG A 265 -5.69 5.71 -4.67
CA ARG A 265 -6.92 5.33 -5.38
C ARG A 265 -7.74 6.54 -5.81
N SER A 266 -7.52 7.69 -5.18
CA SER A 266 -8.23 8.94 -5.45
C SER A 266 -7.27 10.09 -5.78
N PRO A 267 -7.73 11.10 -6.54
CA PRO A 267 -6.94 12.32 -6.77
C PRO A 267 -6.59 13.04 -5.46
N ASP A 268 -7.48 12.99 -4.46
CA ASP A 268 -7.25 13.60 -3.15
C ASP A 268 -6.14 12.89 -2.36
N GLU A 269 -6.09 11.55 -2.40
CA GLU A 269 -4.96 10.78 -1.87
C GLU A 269 -3.65 11.14 -2.55
N HIS A 270 -3.68 11.35 -3.88
CA HIS A 270 -2.49 11.75 -4.62
C HIS A 270 -1.99 13.13 -4.19
N ALA A 271 -2.90 14.09 -4.02
CA ALA A 271 -2.58 15.43 -3.54
C ALA A 271 -2.05 15.43 -2.11
N ARG A 272 -2.66 14.65 -1.20
CA ARG A 272 -2.16 14.48 0.17
C ARG A 272 -0.78 13.82 0.21
N CYS A 273 -0.58 12.75 -0.58
CA CYS A 273 0.72 12.09 -0.70
C CYS A 273 1.80 13.06 -1.20
N LEU A 274 1.50 13.89 -2.20
CA LEU A 274 2.43 14.94 -2.67
C LEU A 274 2.79 15.93 -1.56
N ARG A 275 1.82 16.41 -0.78
CA ARG A 275 2.06 17.31 0.36
C ARG A 275 2.87 16.64 1.46
N LEU A 276 2.59 15.38 1.77
CA LEU A 276 3.33 14.58 2.74
C LEU A 276 4.78 14.42 2.32
N CYS A 277 5.05 14.02 1.07
CA CYS A 277 6.41 13.89 0.55
C CYS A 277 7.15 15.23 0.54
N ALA A 278 6.48 16.33 0.18
CA ALA A 278 7.04 17.67 0.26
C ALA A 278 7.41 18.06 1.70
N LEU A 279 6.58 17.68 2.67
CA LEU A 279 6.82 17.91 4.08
C LEU A 279 8.03 17.11 4.57
N LEU A 280 8.11 15.81 4.25
CA LEU A 280 9.25 14.97 4.61
C LEU A 280 10.57 15.50 4.03
N LEU A 281 10.58 15.87 2.74
CA LEU A 281 11.78 16.43 2.09
C LEU A 281 12.20 17.77 2.71
N ARG A 282 11.25 18.65 3.07
CA ARG A 282 11.54 19.88 3.81
C ARG A 282 12.04 19.61 5.23
N GLY A 283 11.60 18.52 5.83
CA GLY A 283 12.08 18.01 7.12
C GLY A 283 13.47 17.35 7.06
N GLY A 284 14.12 17.34 5.90
CA GLY A 284 15.46 16.80 5.71
C GLY A 284 15.50 15.32 5.30
N ALA A 285 14.38 14.75 4.85
CA ALA A 285 14.37 13.36 4.37
C ALA A 285 15.33 13.16 3.19
N ALA A 286 16.11 12.08 3.26
CA ALA A 286 17.02 11.71 2.19
C ALA A 286 16.24 11.23 0.96
N ALA A 287 16.24 12.03 -0.11
CA ALA A 287 15.52 11.74 -1.35
C ALA A 287 16.00 10.46 -2.07
N ASP A 288 17.22 10.00 -1.77
CA ASP A 288 17.86 8.81 -2.33
C ASP A 288 18.00 7.65 -1.32
N ALA A 289 17.27 7.68 -0.20
CA ALA A 289 17.30 6.57 0.76
C ALA A 289 16.92 5.24 0.08
N ARG A 290 17.81 4.25 0.15
CA ARG A 290 17.59 2.94 -0.47
C ARG A 290 17.00 1.94 0.51
N ASP A 291 16.01 1.18 0.03
CA ASP A 291 15.46 0.01 0.73
C ASP A 291 16.35 -1.23 0.56
N GLU A 292 15.93 -2.38 1.10
CA GLU A 292 16.69 -3.65 1.01
C GLU A 292 16.91 -4.13 -0.44
N ASP A 293 16.04 -3.74 -1.38
CA ASP A 293 16.16 -4.07 -2.81
C ASP A 293 16.96 -2.99 -3.58
N GLU A 294 17.67 -2.12 -2.87
CA GLU A 294 18.35 -0.91 -3.38
C GLU A 294 17.44 0.10 -4.12
N ARG A 295 16.14 0.05 -3.91
CA ARG A 295 15.20 0.97 -4.58
C ARG A 295 15.15 2.29 -3.83
N SER A 296 15.35 3.38 -4.56
CA SER A 296 15.10 4.74 -4.07
C SER A 296 13.61 5.12 -4.13
N PRO A 297 13.15 6.17 -3.42
CA PRO A 297 11.79 6.69 -3.55
C PRO A 297 11.42 7.00 -5.00
N LEU A 298 12.40 7.41 -5.82
CA LEU A 298 12.20 7.67 -7.24
C LEU A 298 11.84 6.39 -8.02
N HIS A 299 12.45 5.25 -7.71
CA HIS A 299 12.07 3.96 -8.31
C HIS A 299 10.61 3.61 -8.01
N LYS A 300 10.18 3.78 -6.75
CA LYS A 300 8.79 3.52 -6.31
C LYS A 300 7.81 4.47 -7.00
N ALA A 301 8.11 5.77 -7.04
CA ALA A 301 7.28 6.76 -7.72
C ALA A 301 7.15 6.49 -9.23
N CYS A 302 8.22 6.02 -9.87
CA CYS A 302 8.22 5.63 -11.28
C CYS A 302 7.41 4.35 -11.53
N GLY A 303 7.51 3.35 -10.64
CA GLY A 303 6.72 2.12 -10.72
C GLY A 303 5.21 2.38 -10.69
N HIS A 304 4.76 3.43 -10.00
CA HIS A 304 3.36 3.86 -10.00
C HIS A 304 3.05 5.00 -10.99
N ALA A 305 3.97 5.32 -11.91
CA ALA A 305 3.85 6.39 -12.91
C ALA A 305 3.35 7.72 -12.32
N ARG A 306 4.05 8.25 -11.31
CA ARG A 306 3.64 9.46 -10.58
C ARG A 306 4.50 10.67 -10.97
N PRO A 307 4.18 11.38 -12.06
CA PRO A 307 5.04 12.44 -12.57
C PRO A 307 5.25 13.59 -11.57
N GLY A 308 4.22 13.91 -10.77
CA GLY A 308 4.32 14.94 -9.73
C GLY A 308 5.33 14.59 -8.63
N LEU A 309 5.31 13.32 -8.16
CA LEU A 309 6.28 12.86 -7.16
C LEU A 309 7.68 12.75 -7.74
N CYS A 310 7.82 12.26 -8.98
CA CYS A 310 9.11 12.22 -9.66
C CYS A 310 9.72 13.63 -9.77
N THR A 311 8.92 14.62 -10.19
CA THR A 311 9.36 16.02 -10.29
C THR A 311 9.81 16.57 -8.93
N LEU A 312 9.04 16.28 -7.88
CA LEU A 312 9.35 16.71 -6.51
C LEU A 312 10.66 16.09 -6.02
N LEU A 313 10.84 14.78 -6.17
CA LEU A 313 12.06 14.07 -5.75
C LEU A 313 13.30 14.55 -6.52
N LEU A 314 13.19 14.70 -7.85
CA LEU A 314 14.30 15.16 -8.70
C LEU A 314 14.72 16.60 -8.37
N ARG A 315 13.76 17.48 -8.05
CA ARG A 315 14.06 18.85 -7.57
C ARG A 315 14.77 18.86 -6.23
N HIS A 316 14.58 17.83 -5.41
CA HIS A 316 15.28 17.63 -4.14
C HIS A 316 16.54 16.77 -4.26
N GLY A 317 17.05 16.57 -5.49
CA GLY A 317 18.36 15.96 -5.73
C GLY A 317 18.34 14.44 -5.90
N ALA A 318 17.18 13.80 -6.03
CA ALA A 318 17.12 12.36 -6.28
C ALA A 318 17.88 11.96 -7.55
N ASP A 319 18.66 10.88 -7.48
CA ASP A 319 19.46 10.39 -8.60
C ASP A 319 18.60 9.63 -9.61
N ALA A 320 18.33 10.28 -10.75
CA ALA A 320 17.65 9.67 -11.90
C ALA A 320 18.40 8.49 -12.53
N GLY A 321 19.70 8.35 -12.25
CA GLY A 321 20.58 7.30 -12.78
C GLY A 321 20.84 6.13 -11.84
N ALA A 322 20.29 6.15 -10.62
CA ALA A 322 20.47 5.07 -9.66
C ALA A 322 19.92 3.75 -10.22
N LEU A 323 20.54 2.63 -9.84
CA LEU A 323 20.08 1.29 -10.20
C LEU A 323 19.66 0.58 -8.92
N ASP A 324 18.55 -0.14 -8.98
CA ASP A 324 18.15 -1.08 -7.94
C ASP A 324 18.90 -2.41 -8.05
N TYR A 325 18.66 -3.33 -7.10
CA TYR A 325 19.32 -4.65 -7.07
C TYR A 325 19.11 -5.46 -8.37
N GLY A 326 17.98 -5.25 -9.04
CA GLY A 326 17.68 -5.87 -10.34
C GLY A 326 18.37 -5.21 -11.53
N GLY A 327 19.21 -4.20 -11.31
CA GLY A 327 19.85 -3.41 -12.36
C GLY A 327 18.88 -2.50 -13.13
N ALA A 328 17.67 -2.26 -12.60
CA ALA A 328 16.70 -1.38 -13.23
C ALA A 328 16.90 0.04 -12.74
N SER A 329 16.90 1.00 -13.67
CA SER A 329 16.82 2.42 -13.35
C SER A 329 15.38 2.85 -13.06
N PRO A 330 15.13 4.05 -12.50
CA PRO A 330 13.78 4.59 -12.35
C PRO A 330 13.04 4.67 -13.70
N LEU A 331 13.77 5.01 -14.77
CA LEU A 331 13.22 4.99 -16.13
C LEU A 331 12.79 3.59 -16.55
N ALA A 332 13.61 2.56 -16.31
CA ALA A 332 13.25 1.19 -16.63
C ALA A 332 12.00 0.72 -15.86
N ARG A 333 11.84 1.12 -14.59
CA ARG A 333 10.64 0.83 -13.79
C ARG A 333 9.39 1.53 -14.36
N ALA A 334 9.51 2.80 -14.77
CA ALA A 334 8.40 3.52 -15.42
C ALA A 334 7.95 2.86 -16.75
N LEU A 335 8.88 2.30 -17.52
CA LEU A 335 8.56 1.61 -18.78
C LEU A 335 7.91 0.24 -18.54
N GLN A 336 8.32 -0.49 -17.49
CA GLN A 336 7.75 -1.79 -17.17
C GLN A 336 6.29 -1.71 -16.71
N THR A 337 5.89 -0.61 -16.08
CA THR A 337 4.53 -0.41 -15.58
C THR A 337 3.69 0.52 -16.47
N ALA A 338 4.23 0.98 -17.60
CA ALA A 338 3.59 1.96 -18.47
C ALA A 338 2.21 1.52 -18.99
N THR A 339 2.02 0.23 -19.26
CA THR A 339 0.75 -0.33 -19.76
C THR A 339 -0.33 -0.48 -18.70
N CYS A 340 0.06 -0.56 -17.42
CA CYS A 340 -0.87 -0.69 -16.29
C CYS A 340 -1.15 0.66 -15.60
N ALA A 341 -0.44 1.72 -15.99
CA ALA A 341 -0.56 3.05 -15.41
C ALA A 341 -1.81 3.80 -15.94
N PRO A 342 -2.32 4.79 -15.18
CA PRO A 342 -3.38 5.66 -15.68
C PRO A 342 -2.93 6.43 -16.94
N PRO A 343 -3.87 6.80 -17.83
CA PRO A 343 -3.55 7.47 -19.08
C PRO A 343 -2.81 8.79 -18.82
N THR A 344 -1.90 9.16 -19.72
CA THR A 344 -1.01 10.35 -19.65
C THR A 344 0.10 10.33 -18.61
N ALA A 345 0.00 9.48 -17.58
CA ALA A 345 0.95 9.42 -16.49
C ALA A 345 2.34 8.83 -16.88
N PRO A 346 2.44 7.72 -17.66
CA PRO A 346 3.73 7.12 -17.95
C PRO A 346 4.59 7.99 -18.88
N GLN A 347 4.03 8.59 -19.94
CA GLN A 347 4.79 9.48 -20.82
C GLN A 347 5.31 10.72 -20.08
N ARG A 348 4.50 11.30 -19.17
CA ARG A 348 4.94 12.42 -18.34
C ARG A 348 6.03 12.01 -17.37
N THR A 349 5.94 10.81 -16.79
CA THR A 349 6.97 10.28 -15.89
C THR A 349 8.31 10.10 -16.64
N VAL A 350 8.27 9.50 -17.82
CA VAL A 350 9.43 9.32 -18.70
C VAL A 350 10.01 10.68 -19.14
N GLN A 351 9.15 11.61 -19.53
CA GLN A 351 9.54 12.97 -19.93
C GLN A 351 10.29 13.69 -18.79
N VAL A 352 9.73 13.66 -17.57
CA VAL A 352 10.35 14.25 -16.37
C VAL A 352 11.72 13.64 -16.12
N LEU A 353 11.85 12.31 -16.15
CA LEU A 353 13.13 11.63 -15.93
C LEU A 353 14.20 12.03 -16.95
N LEU A 354 13.85 12.03 -18.24
CA LEU A 354 14.80 12.39 -19.31
C LEU A 354 15.20 13.86 -19.25
N ASN A 355 14.29 14.75 -18.85
CA ASN A 355 14.58 16.17 -18.69
C ASN A 355 15.49 16.48 -17.50
N HIS A 356 15.43 15.66 -16.45
CA HIS A 356 16.38 15.68 -15.32
C HIS A 356 17.64 14.83 -15.58
N GLY A 357 17.88 14.42 -16.82
CA GLY A 357 19.09 13.74 -17.28
C GLY A 357 19.24 12.29 -16.82
N SER A 358 18.11 11.57 -16.67
CA SER A 358 18.12 10.11 -16.71
C SER A 358 18.84 9.63 -17.97
N ARG A 359 19.63 8.56 -17.85
CA ARG A 359 20.21 7.89 -19.01
C ARG A 359 19.08 7.31 -19.86
N SER A 360 19.14 7.53 -21.17
CA SER A 360 18.18 6.93 -22.10
C SER A 360 18.43 5.43 -22.21
N VAL A 361 17.44 4.71 -22.76
CA VAL A 361 17.53 3.27 -22.97
C VAL A 361 18.69 2.98 -23.93
N TRP A 362 19.34 1.84 -23.79
CA TRP A 362 20.38 1.48 -24.75
C TRP A 362 19.76 1.23 -26.14
N PRO A 363 20.31 1.77 -27.24
CA PRO A 363 19.71 1.67 -28.58
C PRO A 363 19.28 0.25 -28.98
N ASP A 364 20.11 -0.76 -28.69
CA ASP A 364 19.84 -2.16 -29.04
C ASP A 364 18.73 -2.79 -28.18
N ALA A 365 18.41 -2.18 -27.04
CA ALA A 365 17.30 -2.60 -26.18
C ALA A 365 15.96 -1.92 -26.55
N PHE A 366 15.97 -0.94 -27.46
CA PHE A 366 14.76 -0.23 -27.89
C PHE A 366 13.65 -1.14 -28.45
N PRO A 367 13.92 -2.24 -29.19
CA PRO A 367 12.88 -3.18 -29.61
C PRO A 367 12.10 -3.81 -28.46
N LYS A 368 12.73 -3.99 -27.29
CA LYS A 368 12.03 -4.46 -26.08
C LYS A 368 11.06 -3.39 -25.56
N VAL A 369 11.47 -2.12 -25.59
CA VAL A 369 10.60 -1.00 -25.22
C VAL A 369 9.43 -0.90 -26.17
N LEU A 370 9.64 -1.05 -27.48
CA LEU A 370 8.54 -1.08 -28.45
C LEU A 370 7.54 -2.17 -28.13
N ARG A 371 8.00 -3.38 -27.79
CA ARG A 371 7.12 -4.49 -27.42
C ARG A 371 6.32 -4.20 -26.14
N THR A 372 6.96 -3.63 -25.12
CA THR A 372 6.31 -3.36 -23.82
C THR A 372 5.40 -2.15 -23.88
N CYS A 373 5.81 -1.07 -24.55
CA CYS A 373 5.12 0.22 -24.58
C CYS A 373 4.34 0.47 -25.87
N ALA A 374 4.10 -0.54 -26.72
CA ALA A 374 3.39 -0.40 -27.99
C ALA A 374 2.03 0.31 -27.85
N GLN A 375 1.33 0.04 -26.75
CA GLN A 375 0.01 0.61 -26.43
C GLN A 375 0.05 2.08 -26.01
N VAL A 376 1.24 2.64 -25.76
CA VAL A 376 1.43 4.02 -25.28
C VAL A 376 2.46 4.70 -26.17
N PRO A 377 2.08 5.09 -27.41
CA PRO A 377 3.01 5.67 -28.39
C PRO A 377 3.68 6.95 -27.88
N GLU A 378 3.05 7.71 -26.99
CA GLU A 378 3.64 8.92 -26.40
C GLU A 378 4.91 8.60 -25.59
N VAL A 379 4.96 7.44 -24.92
CA VAL A 379 6.19 7.00 -24.21
C VAL A 379 7.30 6.73 -25.22
N ILE A 380 6.97 6.06 -26.33
CA ILE A 380 7.90 5.77 -27.41
C ILE A 380 8.38 7.08 -28.04
N GLU A 381 7.48 8.04 -28.26
CA GLU A 381 7.78 9.35 -28.83
C GLU A 381 8.79 10.11 -27.97
N VAL A 382 8.49 10.24 -26.67
CA VAL A 382 9.34 10.95 -25.70
C VAL A 382 10.73 10.31 -25.64
N LEU A 383 10.81 8.97 -25.62
CA LEU A 383 12.09 8.26 -25.64
C LEU A 383 12.84 8.46 -26.96
N PHE A 384 12.17 8.25 -28.09
CA PHE A 384 12.78 8.32 -29.42
C PHE A 384 13.30 9.73 -29.72
N ASN A 385 12.60 10.75 -29.21
CA ASN A 385 12.99 12.15 -29.27
C ASN A 385 14.21 12.50 -28.40
N SER A 386 14.62 11.61 -27.48
CA SER A 386 15.86 11.79 -26.71
C SER A 386 17.13 11.44 -27.50
N TYR A 387 17.02 10.70 -28.61
CA TYR A 387 18.16 10.30 -29.44
C TYR A 387 18.37 11.25 -30.60
N THR A 388 19.65 11.58 -30.89
CA THR A 388 20.02 12.31 -32.12
C THR A 388 19.63 11.54 -33.37
N GLN A 389 19.97 10.25 -33.38
CA GLN A 389 19.60 9.28 -34.39
C GLN A 389 19.48 7.91 -33.72
N LEU A 390 18.49 7.14 -34.14
CA LEU A 390 18.28 5.76 -33.73
C LEU A 390 17.97 4.96 -35.00
N PRO A 391 18.78 3.95 -35.36
CA PRO A 391 18.57 3.19 -36.59
C PRO A 391 17.28 2.38 -36.48
N VAL A 392 16.23 2.84 -37.14
CA VAL A 392 14.94 2.13 -37.21
C VAL A 392 15.09 0.96 -38.17
N SER A 393 14.77 -0.24 -37.70
CA SER A 393 14.75 -1.45 -38.52
C SER A 393 13.33 -1.82 -38.89
N GLU A 394 13.11 -2.32 -40.10
CA GLU A 394 11.84 -2.92 -40.52
C GLU A 394 11.40 -4.06 -39.59
N SER A 395 12.34 -4.78 -38.98
CA SER A 395 12.04 -5.85 -38.00
C SER A 395 11.30 -5.35 -36.75
N TRP A 396 11.37 -4.05 -36.44
CA TRP A 396 10.63 -3.48 -35.31
C TRP A 396 9.12 -3.56 -35.52
N ARG A 397 8.67 -3.72 -36.76
CA ARG A 397 7.27 -3.99 -37.07
C ARG A 397 6.75 -5.23 -36.36
N GLU A 398 7.57 -6.29 -36.27
CA GLU A 398 7.19 -7.56 -35.64
C GLU A 398 7.03 -7.44 -34.12
N ALA A 399 7.59 -6.39 -33.50
CA ALA A 399 7.46 -6.14 -32.06
C ALA A 399 6.14 -5.45 -31.69
N ILE A 400 5.39 -4.92 -32.67
CA ILE A 400 4.16 -4.15 -32.45
C ILE A 400 2.97 -5.02 -32.88
N PRO A 401 2.03 -5.34 -31.97
CA PRO A 401 0.83 -6.09 -32.34
C PRO A 401 0.03 -5.34 -33.42
N GLU A 402 -0.57 -6.09 -34.36
CA GLU A 402 -1.20 -5.50 -35.54
C GLU A 402 -2.35 -4.56 -35.18
N GLU A 403 -3.13 -4.91 -34.15
CA GLU A 403 -4.25 -4.12 -33.64
C GLU A 403 -3.77 -2.75 -33.16
N VAL A 404 -2.64 -2.73 -32.44
CA VAL A 404 -2.02 -1.53 -31.88
C VAL A 404 -1.44 -0.65 -32.98
N TYR A 405 -0.81 -1.26 -33.97
CA TYR A 405 -0.34 -0.51 -35.12
C TYR A 405 -1.48 0.16 -35.87
N GLN A 406 -2.60 -0.55 -36.12
CA GLN A 406 -3.74 0.06 -36.81
C GLN A 406 -4.38 1.17 -35.98
N MET A 407 -4.46 1.01 -34.66
CA MET A 407 -4.98 2.02 -33.73
C MET A 407 -4.13 3.31 -33.75
N HIS A 408 -2.80 3.19 -33.73
CA HIS A 408 -1.86 4.33 -33.71
C HIS A 408 -1.11 4.50 -35.03
N LYS A 409 -1.76 4.19 -36.15
CA LYS A 409 -1.17 4.15 -37.49
C LYS A 409 -0.44 5.43 -37.91
N PRO A 410 -0.95 6.65 -37.65
CA PRO A 410 -0.24 7.88 -38.01
C PRO A 410 1.14 7.97 -37.32
N PHE A 411 1.17 7.70 -36.02
CA PHE A 411 2.40 7.72 -35.24
C PHE A 411 3.42 6.69 -35.76
N TYR A 412 3.02 5.43 -35.89
CA TYR A 412 3.96 4.40 -36.33
C TYR A 412 4.42 4.58 -37.79
N ARG A 413 3.58 5.10 -38.68
CA ARG A 413 4.03 5.48 -40.03
C ARG A 413 5.12 6.56 -39.98
N SER A 414 4.97 7.55 -39.10
CA SER A 414 6.01 8.58 -38.91
C SER A 414 7.31 7.97 -38.36
N LEU A 415 7.22 7.01 -37.41
CA LEU A 415 8.38 6.29 -36.88
C LEU A 415 9.13 5.51 -37.98
N PHE A 416 8.43 4.71 -38.79
CA PHE A 416 9.05 3.89 -39.83
C PHE A 416 9.54 4.71 -41.02
N ALA A 417 8.93 5.87 -41.32
CA ALA A 417 9.45 6.78 -42.34
C ALA A 417 10.89 7.25 -42.03
N LEU A 418 11.25 7.33 -40.74
CA LEU A 418 12.58 7.72 -40.29
C LEU A 418 13.66 6.65 -40.49
N ALA A 419 13.32 5.43 -40.92
CA ALA A 419 14.30 4.38 -41.25
C ALA A 419 15.21 4.77 -42.43
N HIS A 420 14.73 5.65 -43.32
CA HIS A 420 15.43 6.02 -44.56
C HIS A 420 15.68 7.51 -44.69
N THR A 421 15.32 8.31 -43.70
CA THR A 421 15.45 9.77 -43.76
C THR A 421 16.26 10.31 -42.58
N PRO A 422 17.19 11.25 -42.82
CA PRO A 422 17.83 11.97 -41.71
C PRO A 422 16.77 12.77 -40.94
N ARG A 423 17.00 12.96 -39.64
CA ARG A 423 16.14 13.81 -38.80
C ARG A 423 16.25 15.27 -39.24
N CYS A 424 15.17 16.01 -39.09
CA CYS A 424 15.14 17.43 -39.43
C CYS A 424 16.16 18.25 -38.61
N LEU A 425 16.57 19.40 -39.15
CA LEU A 425 17.51 20.31 -38.48
C LEU A 425 17.01 20.75 -37.10
N GLN A 426 15.70 20.98 -36.96
CA GLN A 426 15.08 21.35 -35.69
C GLN A 426 15.29 20.27 -34.61
N HIS A 427 15.15 18.99 -34.96
CA HIS A 427 15.41 17.88 -34.05
C HIS A 427 16.88 17.81 -33.63
N LEU A 428 17.79 17.99 -34.60
CA LEU A 428 19.23 18.04 -34.31
C LEU A 428 19.56 19.19 -33.35
N CYS A 429 18.99 20.38 -33.58
CA CYS A 429 19.11 21.51 -32.66
C CYS A 429 18.60 21.15 -31.26
N ARG A 430 17.42 20.51 -31.14
CA ARG A 430 16.90 20.03 -29.85
C ARG A 430 17.90 19.13 -29.14
N CYS A 431 18.44 18.13 -29.82
CA CYS A 431 19.42 17.22 -29.20
C CYS A 431 20.70 17.95 -28.79
N THR A 432 21.19 18.91 -29.59
CA THR A 432 22.38 19.70 -29.23
C THR A 432 22.15 20.56 -27.99
N ILE A 433 21.02 21.26 -27.90
CA ILE A 433 20.67 22.10 -26.74
C ILE A 433 20.53 21.23 -25.49
N ARG A 434 19.82 20.11 -25.58
CA ARG A 434 19.67 19.18 -24.45
C ARG A 434 21.00 18.57 -24.01
N LYS A 435 21.91 18.28 -24.94
CA LYS A 435 23.26 17.79 -24.61
C LYS A 435 24.08 18.86 -23.88
N LEU A 436 23.91 20.13 -24.25
CA LEU A 436 24.57 21.26 -23.58
C LEU A 436 24.02 21.51 -22.17
N PHE A 437 22.69 21.46 -22.00
CA PHE A 437 22.05 21.74 -20.69
C PHE A 437 22.03 20.53 -19.75
N GLY A 438 22.06 19.31 -20.29
CA GLY A 438 22.06 18.08 -19.50
C GLY A 438 20.91 18.01 -18.50
N LYS A 439 21.23 17.78 -17.22
CA LYS A 439 20.25 17.69 -16.12
C LYS A 439 19.54 19.01 -15.81
N GLU A 440 20.10 20.14 -16.24
CA GLU A 440 19.55 21.47 -16.01
C GLU A 440 18.58 21.91 -17.11
N SER A 441 18.26 21.04 -18.07
CA SER A 441 17.33 21.33 -19.17
C SER A 441 15.99 21.90 -18.66
N VAL A 442 15.45 21.34 -17.57
CA VAL A 442 14.19 21.82 -16.95
C VAL A 442 14.27 23.26 -16.45
N HIS A 443 15.45 23.71 -16.02
CA HIS A 443 15.64 25.05 -15.46
C HIS A 443 16.08 26.07 -16.51
N LEU A 444 16.91 25.66 -17.46
CA LEU A 444 17.51 26.54 -18.46
C LEU A 444 16.62 26.75 -19.69
N VAL A 445 15.88 25.73 -20.14
CA VAL A 445 15.00 25.86 -21.32
C VAL A 445 13.94 26.96 -21.14
N PRO A 446 13.23 27.07 -20.00
CA PRO A 446 12.24 28.13 -19.79
C PRO A 446 12.83 29.54 -19.76
N GLN A 447 14.15 29.68 -19.57
CA GLN A 447 14.85 30.98 -19.58
C GLN A 447 15.29 31.40 -20.98
N LEU A 448 15.18 30.53 -21.97
CA LEU A 448 15.51 30.86 -23.35
C LEU A 448 14.47 31.85 -23.92
N PRO A 449 14.89 32.85 -24.70
CA PRO A 449 14.01 33.80 -25.38
C PRO A 449 13.33 33.14 -26.60
N LEU A 450 12.63 32.04 -26.35
CA LEU A 450 11.90 31.23 -27.33
C LEU A 450 10.42 31.22 -26.97
N PRO A 451 9.52 31.11 -27.96
CA PRO A 451 8.10 30.82 -27.71
C PRO A 451 7.92 29.55 -26.88
N GLU A 452 6.86 29.50 -26.07
CA GLU A 452 6.53 28.39 -25.19
C GLU A 452 6.44 27.05 -25.95
N THR A 453 5.91 27.06 -27.17
CA THR A 453 5.85 25.87 -28.04
C THR A 453 7.23 25.27 -28.33
N LEU A 454 8.24 26.10 -28.58
CA LEU A 454 9.61 25.65 -28.79
C LEU A 454 10.28 25.22 -27.48
N GLN A 455 9.96 25.87 -26.36
CA GLN A 455 10.45 25.45 -25.05
C GLN A 455 9.94 24.04 -24.71
N ASN A 456 8.65 23.78 -24.93
CA ASN A 456 8.06 22.47 -24.70
C ASN A 456 8.62 21.39 -25.63
N TYR A 457 8.85 21.73 -26.90
CA TYR A 457 9.53 20.86 -27.86
C TYR A 457 10.91 20.42 -27.36
N LEU A 458 11.70 21.35 -26.80
CA LEU A 458 13.00 21.07 -26.18
C LEU A 458 12.90 20.20 -24.92
N LEU A 459 11.78 20.32 -24.18
CA LEU A 459 11.45 19.52 -23.00
C LEU A 459 10.73 18.20 -23.34
N LEU A 460 10.84 17.73 -24.58
CA LEU A 460 10.30 16.43 -25.04
C LEU A 460 8.78 16.31 -24.82
N GLU A 461 8.02 17.40 -24.95
CA GLU A 461 6.56 17.28 -25.02
C GLU A 461 6.18 16.48 -26.28
N PRO A 462 5.32 15.45 -26.17
CA PRO A 462 4.88 14.67 -27.33
C PRO A 462 3.94 15.51 -28.22
N GLU A 463 4.22 15.51 -29.53
CA GLU A 463 3.45 16.16 -30.59
C GLU A 463 2.51 15.17 -31.30
N GLY A 464 2.65 13.87 -31.04
CA GLY A 464 1.86 12.77 -31.63
C GLY A 464 2.41 12.24 -32.95
N VAL A 465 3.47 12.85 -33.48
CA VAL A 465 4.17 12.45 -34.71
C VAL A 465 5.67 12.73 -34.60
N LEU A 466 6.49 11.90 -35.24
CA LEU A 466 7.94 12.08 -35.26
C LEU A 466 8.39 12.82 -36.52
N CYS A 467 9.13 13.92 -36.33
CA CYS A 467 9.74 14.74 -37.38
C CYS A 467 11.26 14.55 -37.50
#